data_AF-T0YCD7-F1
#
_entry.id   AF-T0YCD7-F1
#
_cell.length_a   1.000
_cell.length_b   1.000
_cell.length_c   1.000
_cell.angle_alpha   90.00
_cell.angle_beta   90.00
_cell.angle_gamma   90.00
#
_symmetry.space_group_name_H-M   'P 1'
#
loop_
_entity.id
_entity.type
_entity.pdbx_description
1 polymer ?
#
loop_
_entity_poly.entity_id
_entity_poly.type
_entity_poly.pdbx_seq_one_letter_code
_entity_poly.pdbx_strand_id
1 'polypeptide(L)'
;MAKGSRSIISYTKFFAKGIPSTKVILALLIAASFIFSISSVALVNYKILDTEFANIAINGFIVGIIAIILPTILAALFIKLALRKVSARHLLFISFISSIAFSMYLLLGSLVYILLGTAAAVLVIIVGIASIYGWLMIVTKVLLPKYKRVIPLALVQPTLYLLFYIPTSKFVFGIYEPTSLLLIKLYAGIAVFAVVIYAILYIFNKPMRRSLGFGSVDAFSEMIQDWLFGISTSSAFSKYGKPADIPVDVVLFSGRKGLKAMFFAPSLHYGVAGNIGGSNFPYLLEKYAESRYKVRPFIMHAAINEDFNPVNSMDIVKLKKVINDAIKEARYAQSPIHMSYGESKGSKVVELSFGGVSNGHAYKGSERNGGCIC
;
A
#
# COMPACT_ATOMS: atom_id res chain seq x y z
N MET A 1 -26.15 -14.48 -19.53
CA MET A 1 -24.83 -14.94 -20.03
C MET A 1 -23.75 -13.95 -19.67
N ALA A 2 -22.91 -14.31 -18.71
CA ALA A 2 -21.88 -13.46 -18.11
C ALA A 2 -20.55 -13.55 -18.89
N LYS A 3 -20.34 -12.62 -19.83
CA LYS A 3 -19.04 -12.37 -20.48
C LYS A 3 -18.79 -10.85 -20.47
N GLY A 4 -18.43 -10.32 -19.31
CA GLY A 4 -18.14 -8.89 -19.16
C GLY A 4 -17.16 -8.53 -18.03
N SER A 5 -16.90 -9.43 -17.08
CA SER A 5 -16.09 -9.10 -15.90
C SER A 5 -14.57 -9.32 -16.05
N ARG A 6 -14.07 -9.77 -17.21
CA ARG A 6 -12.62 -10.04 -17.40
C ARG A 6 -11.77 -8.79 -17.70
N SER A 7 -12.39 -7.66 -18.04
CA SER A 7 -11.66 -6.42 -18.43
C SER A 7 -11.19 -5.58 -17.24
N ILE A 8 -11.92 -5.63 -16.10
CA ILE A 8 -11.63 -4.79 -14.92
C ILE A 8 -10.32 -5.23 -14.22
N ILE A 9 -9.90 -6.48 -14.42
CA ILE A 9 -8.65 -7.03 -13.85
C ILE A 9 -7.42 -6.63 -14.69
N SER A 10 -7.60 -5.97 -15.85
CA SER A 10 -6.49 -5.67 -16.77
C SER A 10 -5.61 -4.50 -16.33
N TYR A 11 -6.17 -3.49 -15.66
CA TYR A 11 -5.42 -2.30 -15.24
C TYR A 11 -4.94 -2.38 -13.79
N THR A 12 -5.60 -3.17 -12.95
CA THR A 12 -5.01 -3.62 -11.67
C THR A 12 -3.83 -4.56 -11.85
N LYS A 13 -3.64 -5.17 -13.04
CA LYS A 13 -2.46 -6.01 -13.34
C LYS A 13 -1.14 -5.23 -13.39
N PHE A 14 -1.13 -3.90 -13.57
CA PHE A 14 0.11 -3.13 -13.48
C PHE A 14 0.51 -2.85 -12.04
N PHE A 15 -0.46 -2.79 -11.11
CA PHE A 15 -0.23 -2.37 -9.74
C PHE A 15 -0.29 -3.52 -8.71
N ALA A 16 -1.18 -4.50 -8.89
CA ALA A 16 -1.29 -5.69 -8.04
C ALA A 16 -0.21 -6.77 -8.33
N LYS A 17 0.63 -6.57 -9.36
CA LYS A 17 1.74 -7.49 -9.72
C LYS A 17 3.09 -7.14 -9.10
N GLY A 18 3.19 -6.10 -8.27
CA GLY A 18 4.48 -5.59 -7.78
C GLY A 18 5.31 -6.56 -6.95
N ILE A 19 4.70 -7.57 -6.32
CA ILE A 19 5.45 -8.54 -5.50
C ILE A 19 6.02 -9.63 -6.43
N PRO A 20 7.28 -10.09 -6.28
CA PRO A 20 7.83 -11.17 -7.12
C PRO A 20 7.12 -12.52 -6.92
N SER A 21 7.21 -13.44 -7.87
CA SER A 21 6.59 -14.78 -7.72
C SER A 21 7.23 -15.55 -6.56
N THR A 22 6.52 -16.53 -5.97
CA THR A 22 7.07 -17.35 -4.88
C THR A 22 8.42 -17.98 -5.24
N LYS A 23 8.58 -18.43 -6.48
CA LYS A 23 9.84 -18.99 -6.99
C LYS A 23 10.98 -17.95 -6.97
N VAL A 24 10.68 -16.72 -7.39
CA VAL A 24 11.66 -15.61 -7.37
C VAL A 24 12.01 -15.24 -5.94
N ILE A 25 11.03 -15.16 -5.02
CA ILE A 25 11.30 -14.85 -3.60
C ILE A 25 12.18 -15.93 -2.98
N LEU A 26 11.91 -17.22 -3.24
CA LEU A 26 12.75 -18.31 -2.75
C LEU A 26 14.17 -18.26 -3.32
N ALA A 27 14.32 -17.98 -4.62
CA ALA A 27 15.64 -17.83 -5.24
C ALA A 27 16.43 -16.66 -4.61
N LEU A 28 15.77 -15.52 -4.40
CA LEU A 28 16.38 -14.36 -3.74
C LEU A 28 16.72 -14.65 -2.27
N LEU A 29 15.85 -15.36 -1.54
CA LEU A 29 16.11 -15.79 -0.17
C LEU A 29 17.36 -16.67 -0.10
N ILE A 30 17.46 -17.67 -0.97
CA ILE A 30 18.61 -18.58 -1.02
C ILE A 30 19.89 -17.80 -1.35
N ALA A 31 19.87 -17.00 -2.41
CA ALA A 31 21.03 -16.21 -2.85
C ALA A 31 21.50 -15.24 -1.76
N ALA A 32 20.59 -14.44 -1.19
CA ALA A 32 20.93 -13.48 -0.14
C ALA A 32 21.44 -14.20 1.11
N SER A 33 20.79 -15.28 1.54
CA SER A 33 21.20 -16.02 2.74
C SER A 33 22.62 -16.53 2.62
N PHE A 34 23.01 -17.09 1.47
CA PHE A 34 24.38 -17.57 1.25
C PHE A 34 25.40 -16.45 1.15
N ILE A 35 25.10 -15.38 0.42
CA ILE A 35 26.01 -14.23 0.31
C ILE A 35 26.34 -13.67 1.70
N PHE A 36 25.31 -13.39 2.52
CA PHE A 36 25.53 -12.80 3.84
C PHE A 36 26.16 -13.77 4.84
N SER A 37 25.74 -15.04 4.87
CA SER A 37 26.28 -16.02 5.81
C SER A 37 27.73 -16.40 5.52
N ILE A 38 28.09 -16.64 4.25
CA ILE A 38 29.49 -16.89 3.85
C ILE A 38 30.34 -15.67 4.18
N SER A 39 29.88 -14.46 3.84
CA SER A 39 30.61 -13.22 4.17
C SER A 39 30.81 -13.06 5.68
N SER A 40 29.80 -13.39 6.49
CA SER A 40 29.87 -13.27 7.95
C SER A 40 30.89 -14.25 8.55
N VAL A 41 30.86 -15.52 8.14
CA VAL A 41 31.83 -16.54 8.61
C VAL A 41 33.24 -16.23 8.12
N ALA A 42 33.39 -15.80 6.87
CA ALA A 42 34.68 -15.41 6.30
C ALA A 42 35.27 -14.19 7.03
N LEU A 43 34.44 -13.20 7.38
CA LEU A 43 34.87 -12.01 8.10
C LEU A 43 35.43 -12.37 9.47
N VAL A 44 34.74 -13.20 10.25
CA VAL A 44 35.22 -13.68 11.55
C VAL A 44 36.55 -14.44 11.41
N ASN A 45 36.66 -15.30 10.40
CA ASN A 45 37.79 -16.21 10.21
C ASN A 45 38.84 -15.67 9.21
N TYR A 46 38.92 -14.34 9.04
CA TYR A 46 39.72 -13.72 7.98
C TYR A 46 41.21 -14.11 8.01
N LYS A 47 41.77 -14.43 9.19
CA LYS A 47 43.17 -14.81 9.36
C LYS A 47 43.54 -16.17 8.77
N ILE A 48 42.57 -17.07 8.64
CA ILE A 48 42.76 -18.44 8.12
C ILE A 48 42.03 -18.63 6.78
N LEU A 49 41.62 -17.53 6.15
CA LEU A 49 40.80 -17.56 4.94
C LEU A 49 41.51 -18.28 3.79
N ASP A 50 42.81 -18.04 3.62
CA ASP A 50 43.59 -18.61 2.52
C ASP A 50 43.83 -20.12 2.67
N THR A 51 43.95 -20.59 3.92
CA THR A 51 44.25 -22.01 4.20
C THR A 51 42.99 -22.87 4.34
N GLU A 52 41.87 -22.28 4.77
CA GLU A 52 40.65 -23.01 5.17
C GLU A 52 39.39 -22.53 4.42
N PHE A 53 39.55 -21.93 3.23
CA PHE A 53 38.46 -21.35 2.45
C PHE A 53 37.27 -22.30 2.26
N ALA A 54 37.54 -23.57 1.92
CA ALA A 54 36.49 -24.56 1.70
C ALA A 54 35.64 -24.80 2.98
N ASN A 55 36.30 -24.92 4.14
CA ASN A 55 35.63 -25.12 5.42
C ASN A 55 34.82 -23.88 5.84
N ILE A 56 35.37 -22.68 5.61
CA ILE A 56 34.66 -21.40 5.84
C ILE A 56 33.41 -21.31 4.95
N ALA A 57 33.53 -21.66 3.68
CA ALA A 57 32.40 -21.64 2.75
C ALA A 57 31.32 -22.64 3.19
N ILE A 58 31.68 -23.88 3.52
CA ILE A 58 30.75 -24.91 4.01
C ILE A 58 30.03 -24.45 5.28
N ASN A 59 30.78 -23.91 6.25
CA ASN A 59 30.22 -23.36 7.49
C ASN A 59 29.27 -22.19 7.20
N GLY A 60 29.62 -21.31 6.26
CA GLY A 60 28.75 -20.25 5.75
C GLY A 60 27.45 -20.80 5.17
N PHE A 61 27.51 -21.81 4.30
CA PHE A 61 26.32 -22.47 3.74
C PHE A 61 25.43 -23.06 4.84
N ILE A 62 26.01 -23.75 5.83
CA ILE A 62 25.26 -24.33 6.96
C ILE A 62 24.54 -23.23 7.75
N VAL A 63 25.23 -22.13 8.06
CA VAL A 63 24.64 -20.96 8.73
C VAL A 63 23.50 -20.38 7.88
N GLY A 64 23.70 -20.22 6.58
CA GLY A 64 22.66 -19.72 5.66
C GLY A 64 21.41 -20.59 5.64
N ILE A 65 21.56 -21.92 5.57
CA ILE A 65 20.43 -22.86 5.56
C ILE A 65 19.71 -22.84 6.91
N ILE A 66 20.45 -23.10 7.99
CA ILE A 66 19.85 -23.38 9.30
C ILE A 66 19.41 -22.08 9.96
N ALA A 67 20.24 -21.03 10.01
CA ALA A 67 19.93 -19.82 10.76
C ALA A 67 19.07 -18.80 9.99
N ILE A 68 19.01 -18.87 8.65
CA ILE A 68 18.32 -17.86 7.83
C ILE A 68 17.17 -18.49 7.05
N ILE A 69 17.44 -19.41 6.13
CA ILE A 69 16.43 -19.94 5.19
C ILE A 69 15.33 -20.69 5.96
N LEU A 70 15.72 -21.65 6.79
CA LEU A 70 14.80 -22.52 7.51
C LEU A 70 13.83 -21.75 8.44
N PRO A 71 14.28 -20.89 9.37
CA PRO A 71 13.38 -20.12 10.23
C PRO A 71 12.51 -19.15 9.43
N THR A 72 12.98 -18.62 8.29
CA THR A 72 12.19 -17.75 7.42
C THR A 72 11.01 -18.50 6.78
N ILE A 73 11.25 -19.70 6.24
CA ILE A 73 10.21 -20.53 5.63
C ILE A 73 9.24 -21.02 6.70
N LEU A 74 9.75 -21.50 7.84
CA LEU A 74 8.93 -21.94 8.95
C LEU A 74 8.03 -20.82 9.48
N ALA A 75 8.56 -19.61 9.68
CA ALA A 75 7.77 -18.46 10.10
C ALA A 75 6.63 -18.15 9.11
N ALA A 76 6.91 -18.12 7.80
CA ALA A 76 5.90 -17.90 6.78
C ALA A 76 4.80 -18.98 6.80
N LEU A 77 5.18 -20.25 7.01
CA LEU A 77 4.25 -21.38 7.13
C LEU A 77 3.39 -21.29 8.40
N PHE A 78 3.98 -21.03 9.57
CA PHE A 78 3.25 -20.85 10.82
C PHE A 78 2.23 -19.72 10.73
N ILE A 79 2.64 -18.56 10.18
CA ILE A 79 1.73 -17.43 9.99
C ILE A 79 0.63 -17.80 8.99
N LYS A 80 0.94 -18.56 7.93
CA LYS A 80 -0.06 -19.02 6.95
C LYS A 80 -1.10 -19.96 7.58
N LEU A 81 -0.69 -20.84 8.49
CA LEU A 81 -1.60 -21.74 9.20
C LEU A 81 -2.60 -20.97 10.05
N ALA A 82 -2.16 -19.90 10.71
CA ALA A 82 -3.03 -19.03 11.49
C ALA A 82 -3.88 -18.07 10.63
N LEU A 83 -3.32 -17.58 9.52
CA LEU A 83 -3.95 -16.61 8.62
C LEU A 83 -4.25 -17.23 7.26
N ARG A 84 -5.15 -18.23 7.25
CA ARG A 84 -5.49 -19.02 6.06
C ARG A 84 -5.90 -18.18 4.84
N LYS A 85 -6.51 -17.00 5.05
CA LYS A 85 -7.00 -16.10 3.99
C LYS A 85 -5.90 -15.30 3.28
N VAL A 86 -4.72 -15.12 3.88
CA VAL A 86 -3.62 -14.35 3.28
C VAL A 86 -2.84 -15.25 2.32
N SER A 87 -2.48 -14.78 1.12
CA SER A 87 -1.78 -15.64 0.17
C SER A 87 -0.33 -15.89 0.62
N ALA A 88 0.16 -17.12 0.45
CA ALA A 88 1.47 -17.55 0.95
C ALA A 88 2.63 -16.72 0.37
N ARG A 89 2.48 -16.21 -0.85
CA ARG A 89 3.44 -15.31 -1.51
C ARG A 89 3.72 -14.05 -0.70
N HIS A 90 2.69 -13.41 -0.13
CA HIS A 90 2.85 -12.18 0.65
C HIS A 90 3.54 -12.47 1.98
N LEU A 91 3.15 -13.57 2.65
CA LEU A 91 3.76 -13.97 3.92
C LEU A 91 5.23 -14.32 3.75
N LEU A 92 5.57 -15.03 2.67
CA LEU A 92 6.94 -15.33 2.32
C LEU A 92 7.75 -14.06 2.02
N PHE A 93 7.16 -13.09 1.30
CA PHE A 93 7.81 -11.81 1.01
C PHE A 93 8.11 -11.00 2.29
N ILE A 94 7.15 -10.91 3.21
CA ILE A 94 7.33 -10.24 4.51
C ILE A 94 8.43 -10.94 5.33
N SER A 95 8.42 -12.27 5.33
CA SER A 95 9.41 -13.07 6.05
C SER A 95 10.80 -12.91 5.41
N PHE A 96 10.88 -12.82 4.07
CA PHE A 96 12.12 -12.56 3.33
C PHE A 96 12.72 -11.19 3.67
N ILE A 97 11.95 -10.11 3.74
CA ILE A 97 12.48 -8.79 4.15
C ILE A 97 13.11 -8.88 5.55
N SER A 98 12.45 -9.58 6.47
CA SER A 98 12.97 -9.81 7.82
C SER A 98 14.26 -10.64 7.82
N SER A 99 14.40 -11.59 6.88
CA SER A 99 15.63 -12.38 6.70
C SER A 99 16.79 -11.54 6.20
N ILE A 100 16.56 -10.54 5.33
CA ILE A 100 17.59 -9.60 4.91
C ILE A 100 18.04 -8.78 6.12
N ALA A 101 17.09 -8.25 6.92
CA ALA A 101 17.43 -7.50 8.12
C ALA A 101 18.29 -8.34 9.09
N PHE A 102 17.88 -9.58 9.38
CA PHE A 102 18.68 -10.51 10.20
C PHE A 102 20.09 -10.73 9.61
N SER A 103 20.18 -10.91 8.29
CA SER A 103 21.45 -11.13 7.59
C SER A 103 22.39 -9.94 7.68
N MET A 104 21.86 -8.71 7.63
CA MET A 104 22.65 -7.49 7.86
C MET A 104 23.17 -7.42 9.29
N TYR A 105 22.34 -7.76 10.29
CA TYR A 105 22.79 -7.81 11.68
C TYR A 105 23.82 -8.91 11.93
N LEU A 106 23.72 -10.05 11.23
CA LEU A 106 24.74 -11.11 11.27
C LEU A 106 26.10 -10.60 10.79
N LEU A 107 26.11 -9.87 9.67
CA LEU A 107 27.32 -9.26 9.12
C LEU A 107 27.87 -8.17 10.05
N LEU A 108 27.00 -7.30 10.57
CA LEU A 108 27.39 -6.26 11.53
C LEU A 108 27.93 -6.85 12.83
N GLY A 109 27.29 -7.89 13.36
CA GLY A 109 27.76 -8.63 14.53
C GLY A 109 29.13 -9.25 14.28
N SER A 110 29.39 -9.71 13.05
CA SER A 110 30.70 -10.24 12.65
C SER A 110 31.79 -9.18 12.62
N LEU A 111 31.47 -7.97 12.17
CA LEU A 111 32.39 -6.84 12.27
C LEU A 111 32.65 -6.45 13.74
N VAL A 112 31.60 -6.37 14.55
CA VAL A 112 31.70 -6.03 15.98
C VAL A 112 32.48 -7.08 16.75
N TYR A 113 32.36 -8.35 16.39
CA TYR A 113 33.14 -9.44 16.98
C TYR A 113 34.65 -9.20 16.86
N ILE A 114 35.12 -8.77 15.68
CA ILE A 114 36.54 -8.50 15.45
C ILE A 114 37.05 -7.34 16.31
N LEU A 115 36.21 -6.33 16.53
CA LEU A 115 36.58 -5.09 17.20
C LEU A 115 36.45 -5.17 18.73
N LEU A 116 35.36 -5.77 19.21
CA LEU A 116 34.90 -5.69 20.60
C LEU A 116 34.68 -7.07 21.25
N GLY A 117 34.84 -8.15 20.49
CA GLY A 117 34.70 -9.53 20.98
C GLY A 117 33.28 -10.08 20.99
N THR A 118 33.14 -11.29 21.54
CA THR A 118 31.92 -12.12 21.52
C THR A 118 30.71 -11.46 22.17
N ALA A 119 30.88 -10.89 23.38
CA ALA A 119 29.77 -10.36 24.16
C ALA A 119 29.05 -9.22 23.41
N ALA A 120 29.82 -8.29 22.81
CA ALA A 120 29.27 -7.19 22.03
C ALA A 120 28.58 -7.70 20.74
N ALA A 121 29.19 -8.65 20.04
CA ALA A 121 28.62 -9.24 18.82
C ALA A 121 27.27 -9.91 19.09
N VAL A 122 27.17 -10.70 20.16
CA VAL A 122 25.92 -11.37 20.58
C VAL A 122 24.82 -10.35 20.87
N LEU A 123 25.13 -9.25 21.56
CA LEU A 123 24.15 -8.18 21.82
C LEU A 123 23.63 -7.56 20.52
N VAL A 124 24.50 -7.31 19.54
CA VAL A 124 24.10 -6.79 18.22
C VAL A 124 23.14 -7.75 17.52
N ILE A 125 23.40 -9.05 17.54
CA ILE A 125 22.48 -10.05 16.98
C ILE A 125 21.14 -10.03 17.70
N ILE A 126 21.14 -10.03 19.03
CA ILE A 126 19.90 -10.04 19.83
C ILE A 126 19.07 -8.79 19.55
N VAL A 127 19.70 -7.61 19.53
CA VAL A 127 19.03 -6.35 19.16
C VAL A 127 18.49 -6.43 17.74
N GLY A 128 19.26 -7.01 16.81
CA GLY A 128 18.84 -7.23 15.44
C GLY A 128 17.59 -8.10 15.33
N ILE A 129 17.59 -9.26 16.00
CA ILE A 129 16.44 -10.17 16.05
C ILE A 129 15.24 -9.47 16.73
N ALA A 130 15.46 -8.74 17.82
CA ALA A 130 14.39 -7.99 18.47
C ALA A 130 13.79 -6.89 17.57
N SER A 131 14.60 -6.23 16.75
CA SER A 131 14.13 -5.20 15.81
C SER A 131 13.19 -5.76 14.72
N ILE A 132 13.36 -7.04 14.35
CA ILE A 132 12.47 -7.74 13.41
C ILE A 132 11.06 -7.80 13.96
N TYR A 133 10.89 -7.96 15.29
CA TYR A 133 9.57 -7.89 15.91
C TYR A 133 8.93 -6.51 15.70
N GLY A 134 9.69 -5.43 15.90
CA GLY A 134 9.21 -4.06 15.69
C GLY A 134 8.77 -3.81 14.24
N TRP A 135 9.57 -4.28 13.27
CA TRP A 135 9.20 -4.26 11.85
C TRP A 135 7.90 -5.03 11.59
N LEU A 136 7.80 -6.27 12.07
CA LEU A 136 6.62 -7.11 11.88
C LEU A 136 5.37 -6.52 12.56
N MET A 137 5.51 -5.83 13.69
CA MET A 137 4.40 -5.09 14.30
C MET A 137 3.86 -4.01 13.38
N ILE A 138 4.73 -3.21 12.75
CA ILE A 138 4.31 -2.18 11.79
C ILE A 138 3.63 -2.82 10.58
N VAL A 139 4.29 -3.82 9.97
CA VAL A 139 3.77 -4.50 8.78
C VAL A 139 2.41 -5.13 9.05
N THR A 140 2.25 -5.80 10.19
CA THR A 140 0.98 -6.45 10.54
C THR A 140 -0.11 -5.43 10.85
N LYS A 141 0.22 -4.30 11.50
CA LYS A 141 -0.71 -3.19 11.72
C LYS A 141 -1.16 -2.54 10.39
N VAL A 142 -0.26 -2.41 9.42
CA VAL A 142 -0.55 -1.77 8.11
C VAL A 142 -1.21 -2.73 7.13
N LEU A 143 -0.81 -3.99 7.06
CA LEU A 143 -1.37 -4.94 6.09
C LEU A 143 -2.59 -5.71 6.61
N LEU A 144 -2.72 -5.86 7.93
CA LEU A 144 -3.71 -6.73 8.57
C LEU A 144 -4.41 -6.05 9.77
N PRO A 145 -4.88 -4.78 9.66
CA PRO A 145 -5.38 -4.01 10.79
C PRO A 145 -6.59 -4.64 11.51
N LYS A 146 -7.37 -5.47 10.80
CA LYS A 146 -8.55 -6.17 11.35
C LYS A 146 -8.19 -7.34 12.26
N TYR A 147 -6.95 -7.83 12.20
CA TYR A 147 -6.54 -9.04 12.91
C TYR A 147 -5.67 -8.70 14.12
N LYS A 148 -6.28 -8.17 15.19
CA LYS A 148 -5.58 -7.88 16.47
C LYS A 148 -4.80 -9.09 17.02
N ARG A 149 -5.25 -10.30 16.69
CA ARG A 149 -4.59 -11.58 17.04
C ARG A 149 -3.22 -11.77 16.37
N VAL A 150 -2.82 -10.92 15.42
CA VAL A 150 -1.57 -11.08 14.64
C VAL A 150 -0.36 -10.47 15.35
N ILE A 151 -0.56 -9.54 16.29
CA ILE A 151 0.56 -8.93 17.03
C ILE A 151 1.33 -9.99 17.85
N PRO A 152 0.67 -10.92 18.58
CA PRO A 152 1.38 -12.05 19.19
C PRO A 152 2.04 -12.98 18.19
N LEU A 153 1.48 -13.15 16.98
CA LEU A 153 2.07 -13.99 15.94
C LEU A 153 3.40 -13.44 15.41
N ALA A 154 3.63 -12.12 15.51
CA ALA A 154 4.91 -11.52 15.13
C ALA A 154 6.08 -12.00 16.00
N LEU A 155 5.83 -12.64 17.15
CA LEU A 155 6.87 -13.24 18.01
C LEU A 155 7.48 -14.51 17.41
N VAL A 156 6.76 -15.20 16.52
CA VAL A 156 7.21 -16.51 15.98
C VAL A 156 8.52 -16.36 15.23
N GLN A 157 8.62 -15.40 14.33
CA GLN A 157 9.80 -15.21 13.48
C GLN A 157 11.09 -14.87 14.26
N PRO A 158 11.14 -13.85 15.14
CA PRO A 158 12.33 -13.55 15.92
C PRO A 158 12.72 -14.70 16.87
N THR A 159 11.73 -15.41 17.43
CA THR A 159 12.02 -16.59 18.27
C THR A 159 12.68 -17.70 17.46
N LEU A 160 12.15 -17.99 16.26
CA LEU A 160 12.76 -18.99 15.37
C LEU A 160 14.16 -18.57 14.94
N TYR A 161 14.41 -17.30 14.60
CA TYR A 161 15.77 -16.85 14.27
C TYR A 161 16.75 -17.12 15.39
N LEU A 162 16.42 -16.80 16.65
CA LEU A 162 17.31 -17.08 17.77
C LEU A 162 17.54 -18.59 17.96
N LEU A 163 16.46 -19.38 17.98
CA LEU A 163 16.55 -20.83 18.22
C LEU A 163 17.41 -21.55 17.17
N PHE A 164 17.28 -21.16 15.90
CA PHE A 164 18.06 -21.74 14.81
C PHE A 164 19.47 -21.14 14.68
N TYR A 165 19.69 -19.94 15.21
CA TYR A 165 21.01 -19.32 15.27
C TYR A 165 21.91 -19.96 16.34
N ILE A 166 21.38 -20.31 17.52
CA ILE A 166 22.16 -20.92 18.60
C ILE A 166 23.06 -22.09 18.15
N PRO A 167 22.56 -23.15 17.47
CA PRO A 167 23.41 -24.27 17.08
C PRO A 167 24.47 -23.90 16.04
N THR A 168 24.20 -22.89 15.21
CA THR A 168 25.12 -22.43 14.16
C THR A 168 26.10 -21.37 14.65
N SER A 169 25.84 -20.77 15.82
CA SER A 169 26.66 -19.71 16.39
C SER A 169 28.11 -20.13 16.64
N LYS A 170 28.37 -21.44 16.80
CA LYS A 170 29.73 -21.99 16.92
C LYS A 170 30.59 -21.74 15.68
N PHE A 171 29.98 -21.65 14.51
CA PHE A 171 30.68 -21.35 13.26
C PHE A 171 30.99 -19.85 13.10
N VAL A 172 30.39 -18.99 13.93
CA VAL A 172 30.50 -17.54 13.82
C VAL A 172 31.15 -16.91 15.06
N PHE A 173 30.54 -17.00 16.24
CA PHE A 173 31.04 -16.34 17.46
C PHE A 173 31.45 -17.31 18.57
N GLY A 174 31.07 -18.59 18.49
CA GLY A 174 31.29 -19.52 19.60
C GLY A 174 30.51 -19.10 20.84
N ILE A 175 29.18 -19.07 20.76
CA ILE A 175 28.36 -18.66 21.92
C ILE A 175 28.35 -19.77 22.97
N TYR A 176 28.74 -19.42 24.20
CA TYR A 176 28.69 -20.29 25.38
C TYR A 176 27.60 -19.88 26.39
N GLU A 177 26.83 -18.83 26.10
CA GLU A 177 25.76 -18.38 26.99
C GLU A 177 24.61 -19.40 27.07
N PRO A 178 24.02 -19.62 28.26
CA PRO A 178 22.83 -20.44 28.40
C PRO A 178 21.68 -19.94 27.52
N THR A 179 20.97 -20.87 26.86
CA THR A 179 19.82 -20.54 26.00
C THR A 179 18.73 -19.75 26.72
N SER A 180 18.50 -20.03 28.00
CA SER A 180 17.54 -19.29 28.83
C SER A 180 17.89 -17.80 28.94
N LEU A 181 19.17 -17.47 29.12
CA LEU A 181 19.63 -16.09 29.21
C LEU A 181 19.47 -15.35 27.87
N LEU A 182 19.79 -16.00 26.75
CA LEU A 182 19.60 -15.44 25.41
C LEU A 182 18.12 -15.16 25.12
N LEU A 183 17.22 -16.05 25.53
CA LEU A 183 15.78 -15.85 25.40
C LEU A 183 15.29 -14.67 26.24
N ILE A 184 15.76 -14.54 27.50
CA ILE A 184 15.42 -13.40 28.35
C ILE A 184 15.88 -12.09 27.69
N LYS A 185 17.13 -12.03 27.21
CA LYS A 185 17.66 -10.85 26.51
C LYS A 185 16.83 -10.52 25.26
N LEU A 186 16.44 -11.52 24.47
CA LEU A 186 15.58 -11.34 23.29
C LEU A 186 14.22 -10.76 23.68
N TYR A 187 13.52 -11.36 24.64
CA TYR A 187 12.18 -10.89 25.03
C TYR A 187 12.21 -9.53 25.72
N ALA A 188 13.26 -9.21 26.47
CA ALA A 188 13.49 -7.86 26.99
C ALA A 188 13.66 -6.85 25.83
N GLY A 189 14.48 -7.17 24.82
CA GLY A 189 14.63 -6.34 23.62
C GLY A 189 13.32 -6.18 22.85
N ILE A 190 12.55 -7.27 22.67
CA ILE A 190 11.23 -7.26 22.05
C ILE A 190 10.29 -6.32 22.81
N ALA A 191 10.28 -6.35 24.15
CA ALA A 191 9.45 -5.47 24.96
C ALA A 191 9.80 -3.99 24.72
N VAL A 192 11.10 -3.65 24.64
CA VAL A 192 11.55 -2.30 24.30
C VAL A 192 11.05 -1.88 22.93
N PHE A 193 11.26 -2.70 21.89
CA PHE A 193 10.76 -2.41 20.55
C PHE A 193 9.23 -2.29 20.51
N ALA A 194 8.50 -3.12 21.27
CA ALA A 194 7.05 -3.04 21.35
C ALA A 194 6.58 -1.68 21.88
N VAL A 195 7.20 -1.21 22.97
CA VAL A 195 6.90 0.09 23.59
C VAL A 195 7.23 1.24 22.64
N VAL A 196 8.43 1.21 22.03
CA VAL A 196 8.88 2.27 21.11
C VAL A 196 7.96 2.34 19.89
N ILE A 197 7.67 1.21 19.23
CA ILE A 197 6.81 1.19 18.05
C ILE A 197 5.38 1.60 18.42
N TYR A 198 4.85 1.17 19.57
CA TYR A 198 3.55 1.62 20.05
C TYR A 198 3.51 3.14 20.26
N ALA A 199 4.53 3.72 20.89
CA ALA A 199 4.63 5.15 21.12
C ALA A 199 4.70 5.93 19.79
N ILE A 200 5.51 5.47 18.83
CA ILE A 200 5.57 6.03 17.48
C ILE A 200 4.19 6.01 16.83
N LEU A 201 3.54 4.84 16.75
CA LEU A 201 2.21 4.71 16.14
C LEU A 201 1.17 5.58 16.85
N TYR A 202 1.25 5.74 18.18
CA TYR A 202 0.36 6.61 18.93
C TYR A 202 0.56 8.08 18.57
N ILE A 203 1.81 8.56 18.57
CA ILE A 203 2.15 9.95 18.25
C ILE A 203 1.73 10.29 16.82
N PHE A 204 2.00 9.41 15.84
CA PHE A 204 1.61 9.62 14.45
C PHE A 204 0.09 9.65 14.25
N ASN A 205 -0.67 8.85 15.01
CA ASN A 205 -2.13 8.83 14.88
C ASN A 205 -2.82 9.98 15.63
N LYS A 206 -2.20 10.55 16.66
CA LYS A 206 -2.86 11.50 17.57
C LYS A 206 -3.36 12.79 16.89
N PRO A 207 -2.58 13.48 16.03
CA PRO A 207 -3.06 14.68 15.34
C PRO A 207 -4.28 14.40 14.47
N MET A 208 -4.18 13.36 13.62
CA MET A 208 -5.25 13.00 12.68
C MET A 208 -6.52 12.55 13.40
N ARG A 209 -6.39 11.81 14.50
CA ARG A 209 -7.54 11.39 15.31
C ARG A 209 -8.25 12.57 15.95
N ARG A 210 -7.52 13.62 16.32
CA ARG A 210 -8.09 14.84 16.90
C ARG A 210 -8.78 15.72 15.86
N SER A 211 -8.22 15.85 14.67
CA SER A 211 -8.77 16.70 13.61
C SER A 211 -9.88 16.04 12.79
N LEU A 212 -9.69 14.77 12.38
CA LEU A 212 -10.55 14.09 11.41
C LEU A 212 -11.31 12.88 12.01
N GLY A 213 -11.04 12.52 13.27
CA GLY A 213 -11.70 11.40 13.95
C GLY A 213 -11.13 10.01 13.61
N PHE A 214 -10.18 9.88 12.68
CA PHE A 214 -9.53 8.62 12.30
C PHE A 214 -7.99 8.66 12.40
N GLY A 215 -7.37 7.47 12.50
CA GLY A 215 -5.91 7.34 12.53
C GLY A 215 -5.28 7.44 11.16
N SER A 216 -4.17 8.17 11.05
CA SER A 216 -3.35 8.26 9.84
C SER A 216 -2.84 6.89 9.39
N VAL A 217 -2.40 6.05 10.34
CA VAL A 217 -1.96 4.67 10.06
C VAL A 217 -3.13 3.80 9.58
N ASP A 218 -4.33 4.03 10.11
CA ASP A 218 -5.53 3.28 9.71
C ASP A 218 -5.93 3.66 8.26
N ALA A 219 -5.88 4.94 7.90
CA ALA A 219 -6.12 5.41 6.53
C ALA A 219 -5.05 4.91 5.53
N PHE A 220 -3.77 5.00 5.90
CA PHE A 220 -2.67 4.48 5.08
C PHE A 220 -2.78 2.96 4.89
N SER A 221 -3.16 2.24 5.96
CA SER A 221 -3.40 0.80 5.93
C SER A 221 -4.50 0.40 4.95
N GLU A 222 -5.62 1.15 4.90
CA GLU A 222 -6.68 0.88 3.93
C GLU A 222 -6.21 1.14 2.49
N MET A 223 -5.45 2.22 2.25
CA MET A 223 -4.87 2.52 0.93
C MET A 223 -3.93 1.40 0.46
N ILE A 224 -3.01 0.95 1.31
CA ILE A 224 -2.09 -0.13 0.97
C ILE A 224 -2.82 -1.46 0.75
N GLN A 225 -3.87 -1.76 1.53
CA GLN A 225 -4.67 -2.97 1.32
C GLN A 225 -5.47 -2.94 0.02
N ASP A 226 -6.05 -1.80 -0.35
CA ASP A 226 -6.70 -1.64 -1.64
C ASP A 226 -5.69 -1.78 -2.78
N TRP A 227 -4.51 -1.17 -2.63
CA TRP A 227 -3.46 -1.21 -3.65
C TRP A 227 -2.85 -2.60 -3.86
N LEU A 228 -2.52 -3.31 -2.77
CA LEU A 228 -1.85 -4.62 -2.83
C LEU A 228 -2.84 -5.78 -3.03
N PHE A 229 -4.01 -5.72 -2.39
CA PHE A 229 -4.95 -6.83 -2.35
C PHE A 229 -6.24 -6.57 -3.12
N GLY A 230 -6.49 -5.36 -3.60
CA GLY A 230 -7.76 -4.97 -4.21
C GLY A 230 -8.93 -5.03 -3.22
N ILE A 231 -8.64 -5.00 -1.92
CA ILE A 231 -9.64 -5.07 -0.87
C ILE A 231 -10.06 -3.63 -0.56
N SER A 232 -11.16 -3.17 -1.18
CA SER A 232 -11.75 -1.89 -0.82
C SER A 232 -12.51 -2.06 0.50
N THR A 233 -11.81 -1.89 1.62
CA THR A 233 -12.49 -1.66 2.89
C THR A 233 -12.89 -0.21 2.95
N SER A 234 -14.08 0.14 2.46
CA SER A 234 -14.69 1.48 2.62
C SER A 234 -14.97 1.85 4.09
N SER A 235 -14.44 1.10 5.06
CA SER A 235 -14.88 1.10 6.45
C SER A 235 -14.31 2.20 7.32
N ALA A 236 -13.07 2.66 7.09
CA ALA A 236 -12.57 3.77 7.91
C ALA A 236 -13.31 5.05 7.55
N PHE A 237 -13.49 5.36 6.26
CA PHE A 237 -14.08 6.63 5.82
C PHE A 237 -15.61 6.65 5.87
N SER A 238 -16.31 5.54 5.60
CA SER A 238 -17.78 5.51 5.55
C SER A 238 -18.45 5.95 6.85
N LYS A 239 -17.87 5.64 8.01
CA LYS A 239 -18.41 6.06 9.32
C LYS A 239 -18.19 7.54 9.63
N TYR A 240 -17.35 8.25 8.88
CA TYR A 240 -17.12 9.69 9.03
C TYR A 240 -17.72 10.51 7.89
N GLY A 241 -18.19 9.86 6.82
CA GLY A 241 -18.86 10.54 5.72
C GLY A 241 -20.17 11.18 6.18
N LYS A 242 -20.44 12.39 5.68
CA LYS A 242 -21.73 13.04 5.84
C LYS A 242 -22.51 12.96 4.50
N PRO A 243 -23.83 12.78 4.53
CA PRO A 243 -24.65 12.98 3.34
C PRO A 243 -24.44 14.40 2.80
N ALA A 244 -24.26 14.51 1.49
CA ALA A 244 -24.11 15.77 0.79
C ALA A 244 -24.82 15.68 -0.55
N ASP A 245 -25.53 16.74 -0.91
CA ASP A 245 -26.10 16.90 -2.24
C ASP A 245 -25.07 17.56 -3.14
N ILE A 246 -24.84 16.97 -4.30
CA ILE A 246 -23.82 17.39 -5.27
C ILE A 246 -24.48 17.66 -6.63
N PRO A 247 -24.23 18.82 -7.25
CA PRO A 247 -24.69 19.05 -8.61
C PRO A 247 -23.91 18.16 -9.59
N VAL A 248 -24.62 17.65 -10.59
CA VAL A 248 -24.07 16.81 -11.66
C VAL A 248 -24.59 17.32 -12.99
N ASP A 249 -23.71 18.01 -13.73
CA ASP A 249 -24.08 18.56 -15.02
C ASP A 249 -23.73 17.57 -16.14
N VAL A 250 -24.64 17.46 -17.11
CA VAL A 250 -24.48 16.59 -18.27
C VAL A 250 -24.76 17.40 -19.54
N VAL A 251 -23.74 17.52 -20.41
CA VAL A 251 -23.88 18.18 -21.71
C VAL A 251 -23.85 17.13 -22.81
N LEU A 252 -24.86 17.13 -23.67
CA LEU A 252 -25.03 16.17 -24.75
C LEU A 252 -25.01 16.85 -26.10
N PHE A 253 -24.17 16.34 -26.99
CA PHE A 253 -24.13 16.77 -28.39
C PHE A 253 -24.67 15.65 -29.27
N SER A 254 -25.82 15.89 -29.90
CA SER A 254 -26.42 14.96 -30.85
C SER A 254 -26.32 15.49 -32.28
N GLY A 255 -26.04 14.59 -33.23
CA GLY A 255 -26.16 14.88 -34.66
C GLY A 255 -27.26 14.03 -35.31
N ARG A 256 -27.39 14.12 -36.64
CA ARG A 256 -28.38 13.35 -37.43
C ARG A 256 -28.32 11.83 -37.22
N LYS A 257 -27.12 11.31 -36.89
CA LYS A 257 -26.86 9.87 -36.66
C LYS A 257 -26.80 9.51 -35.16
N GLY A 258 -27.49 10.26 -34.31
CA GLY A 258 -27.50 10.06 -32.86
C GLY A 258 -26.41 10.82 -32.10
N LEU A 259 -26.19 10.42 -30.85
CA LEU A 259 -25.27 11.06 -29.91
C LEU A 259 -23.83 11.03 -30.41
N LYS A 260 -23.11 12.15 -30.27
CA LYS A 260 -21.75 12.38 -30.79
C LYS A 260 -20.73 12.67 -29.70
N ALA A 261 -21.10 13.47 -28.72
CA ALA A 261 -20.24 13.76 -27.57
C ALA A 261 -21.08 13.89 -26.30
N MET A 262 -20.44 13.61 -25.18
CA MET A 262 -21.03 13.69 -23.84
C MET A 262 -20.00 14.31 -22.92
N PHE A 263 -20.41 15.25 -22.08
CA PHE A 263 -19.60 15.77 -20.99
C PHE A 263 -20.31 15.47 -19.68
N PHE A 264 -19.60 14.89 -18.73
CA PHE A 264 -20.06 14.71 -17.37
C PHE A 264 -19.24 15.62 -16.47
N ALA A 265 -19.88 16.56 -15.80
CA ALA A 265 -19.26 17.46 -14.84
C ALA A 265 -19.90 17.25 -13.46
N PRO A 266 -19.61 16.13 -12.77
CA PRO A 266 -19.99 15.99 -11.39
C PRO A 266 -19.17 16.94 -10.53
N SER A 267 -19.81 17.66 -9.61
CA SER A 267 -19.14 18.38 -8.54
C SER A 267 -18.66 17.41 -7.45
N LEU A 268 -17.77 16.50 -7.85
CA LEU A 268 -17.06 15.56 -6.99
C LEU A 268 -15.54 15.73 -7.13
N HIS A 269 -14.84 15.71 -6.00
CA HIS A 269 -13.39 15.60 -5.99
C HIS A 269 -13.05 14.10 -6.00
N TYR A 270 -12.05 13.72 -6.79
CA TYR A 270 -11.64 12.32 -6.89
C TYR A 270 -10.47 12.08 -5.96
N GLY A 271 -10.64 11.12 -5.05
CA GLY A 271 -9.66 10.78 -4.04
C GLY A 271 -8.35 10.25 -4.61
N VAL A 272 -7.38 10.10 -3.72
CA VAL A 272 -5.97 9.95 -4.09
C VAL A 272 -5.65 8.57 -4.67
N ALA A 273 -6.35 7.50 -4.28
CA ALA A 273 -5.93 6.14 -4.67
C ALA A 273 -7.05 5.10 -4.77
N GLY A 274 -7.09 4.40 -5.90
CA GLY A 274 -7.78 3.14 -6.08
C GLY A 274 -9.31 3.24 -5.92
N ASN A 275 -9.86 2.43 -5.02
CA ASN A 275 -11.28 2.44 -4.67
C ASN A 275 -11.60 3.41 -3.51
N ILE A 276 -10.60 4.10 -2.96
CA ILE A 276 -10.76 5.05 -1.86
C ILE A 276 -11.02 6.45 -2.43
N GLY A 277 -12.02 7.14 -1.89
CA GLY A 277 -12.32 8.51 -2.29
C GLY A 277 -12.85 8.65 -3.73
N GLY A 278 -13.21 7.55 -4.41
CA GLY A 278 -13.69 7.59 -5.79
C GLY A 278 -12.63 7.93 -6.84
N SER A 279 -11.34 7.73 -6.55
CA SER A 279 -10.23 7.92 -7.50
C SER A 279 -10.48 7.27 -8.88
N ASN A 280 -11.14 6.10 -8.89
CA ASN A 280 -11.47 5.36 -10.10
C ASN A 280 -12.79 5.78 -10.78
N PHE A 281 -13.55 6.73 -10.24
CA PHE A 281 -14.85 7.13 -10.78
C PHE A 281 -14.78 7.61 -12.24
N PRO A 282 -13.81 8.44 -12.67
CA PRO A 282 -13.73 8.87 -14.07
C PRO A 282 -13.66 7.69 -15.04
N TYR A 283 -12.79 6.71 -14.75
CA TYR A 283 -12.68 5.49 -15.54
C TYR A 283 -13.99 4.66 -15.53
N LEU A 284 -14.63 4.52 -14.36
CA LEU A 284 -15.88 3.77 -14.23
C LEU A 284 -17.05 4.44 -14.97
N LEU A 285 -17.09 5.77 -15.01
CA LEU A 285 -18.06 6.56 -15.76
C LEU A 285 -17.84 6.47 -17.26
N GLU A 286 -16.58 6.58 -17.71
CA GLU A 286 -16.21 6.40 -19.12
C GLU A 286 -16.67 5.03 -19.62
N LYS A 287 -16.31 3.95 -18.90
CA LYS A 287 -16.69 2.59 -19.27
C LYS A 287 -18.19 2.36 -19.26
N TYR A 288 -18.89 2.97 -18.31
CA TYR A 288 -20.34 2.90 -18.23
C TYR A 288 -20.99 3.55 -19.46
N ALA A 289 -20.58 4.77 -19.82
CA ALA A 289 -21.14 5.49 -20.96
C ALA A 289 -20.76 4.85 -22.31
N GLU A 290 -19.51 4.40 -22.47
CA GLU A 290 -19.07 3.67 -23.67
C GLU A 290 -19.90 2.39 -23.87
N SER A 291 -20.18 1.65 -22.78
CA SER A 291 -20.98 0.44 -22.83
C SER A 291 -22.45 0.73 -23.20
N ARG A 292 -23.06 1.72 -22.55
CA ARG A 292 -24.50 2.00 -22.60
C ARG A 292 -24.91 2.87 -23.77
N TYR A 293 -24.17 3.93 -24.07
CA TYR A 293 -24.51 4.94 -25.08
C TYR A 293 -23.62 4.86 -26.33
N LYS A 294 -22.62 3.98 -26.35
CA LYS A 294 -21.67 3.82 -27.48
C LYS A 294 -20.87 5.09 -27.81
N VAL A 295 -20.77 6.00 -26.85
CA VAL A 295 -20.00 7.25 -26.93
C VAL A 295 -19.10 7.32 -25.71
N ARG A 296 -17.84 7.73 -25.91
CA ARG A 296 -16.92 8.00 -24.80
C ARG A 296 -17.15 9.42 -24.28
N PRO A 297 -17.46 9.59 -22.98
CA PRO A 297 -17.69 10.90 -22.41
C PRO A 297 -16.37 11.58 -22.06
N PHE A 298 -16.37 12.91 -22.06
CA PHE A 298 -15.40 13.72 -21.35
C PHE A 298 -15.83 13.80 -19.89
N ILE A 299 -14.98 13.34 -18.97
CA ILE A 299 -15.22 13.48 -17.53
C ILE A 299 -14.49 14.73 -17.06
N MET A 300 -15.26 15.75 -16.68
CA MET A 300 -14.72 17.01 -16.19
C MET A 300 -14.40 16.89 -14.71
N HIS A 301 -13.41 17.68 -14.27
CA HIS A 301 -13.07 17.86 -12.87
C HIS A 301 -13.62 19.22 -12.43
N ALA A 302 -14.45 19.24 -11.39
CA ALA A 302 -14.95 20.50 -10.83
C ALA A 302 -13.86 21.17 -9.95
N ALA A 303 -13.84 22.50 -9.89
CA ALA A 303 -12.96 23.25 -9.00
C ALA A 303 -13.56 23.26 -7.58
N ILE A 304 -13.47 22.13 -6.89
CA ILE A 304 -14.07 21.91 -5.57
C ILE A 304 -13.06 21.31 -4.60
N ASN A 305 -13.27 21.58 -3.32
CA ASN A 305 -12.43 21.09 -2.23
C ASN A 305 -12.68 19.60 -1.96
N GLU A 306 -11.78 18.99 -1.17
CA GLU A 306 -11.83 17.58 -0.75
C GLU A 306 -13.08 17.21 0.09
N ASP A 307 -13.88 18.19 0.49
CA ASP A 307 -15.14 18.01 1.24
C ASP A 307 -16.17 17.16 0.49
N PHE A 308 -16.11 17.13 -0.84
CA PHE A 308 -17.00 16.34 -1.71
C PHE A 308 -16.33 15.06 -2.24
N ASN A 309 -15.39 14.49 -1.48
CA ASN A 309 -14.84 13.18 -1.78
C ASN A 309 -15.86 12.07 -1.43
N PRO A 310 -16.20 11.16 -2.36
CA PRO A 310 -17.05 10.03 -2.06
C PRO A 310 -16.33 9.05 -1.13
N VAL A 311 -16.90 8.80 0.05
CA VAL A 311 -16.30 7.90 1.05
C VAL A 311 -16.54 6.41 0.77
N ASN A 312 -17.43 6.09 -0.18
CA ASN A 312 -17.79 4.72 -0.55
C ASN A 312 -17.71 4.52 -2.06
N SER A 313 -17.00 3.48 -2.49
CA SER A 313 -16.89 3.10 -3.90
C SER A 313 -18.24 2.79 -4.54
N MET A 314 -19.25 2.39 -3.76
CA MET A 314 -20.62 2.14 -4.24
C MET A 314 -21.40 3.42 -4.60
N ASP A 315 -20.94 4.60 -4.17
CA ASP A 315 -21.61 5.87 -4.51
C ASP A 315 -21.59 6.15 -6.03
N ILE A 316 -20.69 5.49 -6.77
CA ILE A 316 -20.69 5.49 -8.25
C ILE A 316 -22.03 5.02 -8.83
N VAL A 317 -22.76 4.14 -8.13
CA VAL A 317 -24.07 3.66 -8.59
C VAL A 317 -25.11 4.79 -8.56
N LYS A 318 -25.07 5.63 -7.52
CA LYS A 318 -25.93 6.81 -7.40
C LYS A 318 -25.62 7.79 -8.53
N LEU A 319 -24.33 8.05 -8.77
CA LEU A 319 -23.89 8.95 -9.83
C LEU A 319 -24.31 8.46 -11.22
N LYS A 320 -24.16 7.17 -11.50
CA LYS A 320 -24.63 6.55 -12.76
C LYS A 320 -26.14 6.69 -12.96
N LYS A 321 -26.92 6.57 -11.87
CA LYS A 321 -28.37 6.75 -11.91
C LYS A 321 -28.72 8.20 -12.26
N VAL A 322 -28.15 9.18 -11.55
CA VAL A 322 -28.39 10.61 -11.81
C VAL A 322 -28.03 10.98 -13.25
N ILE A 323 -26.87 10.55 -13.75
CA ILE A 323 -26.46 10.78 -15.14
C ILE A 323 -27.46 10.17 -16.13
N ASN A 324 -27.90 8.93 -15.88
CA ASN A 324 -28.85 8.26 -16.77
C ASN A 324 -30.22 8.95 -16.80
N ASP A 325 -30.67 9.46 -15.67
CA ASP A 325 -31.93 10.18 -15.56
C ASP A 325 -31.82 11.54 -16.24
N ALA A 326 -30.73 12.29 -16.03
CA ALA A 326 -30.43 13.53 -16.75
C ALA A 326 -30.39 13.33 -18.28
N ILE A 327 -29.82 12.23 -18.77
CA ILE A 327 -29.79 11.92 -20.21
C ILE A 327 -31.19 11.63 -20.77
N LYS A 328 -32.07 10.97 -19.99
CA LYS A 328 -33.45 10.67 -20.42
C LYS A 328 -34.31 11.93 -20.47
N GLU A 329 -34.08 12.85 -19.56
CA GLU A 329 -34.83 14.10 -19.43
C GLU A 329 -34.26 15.22 -20.31
N ALA A 330 -33.08 15.00 -20.90
CA ALA A 330 -32.40 15.97 -21.75
C ALA A 330 -33.30 16.41 -22.93
N ARG A 331 -33.48 17.73 -23.04
CA ARG A 331 -34.15 18.37 -24.18
C ARG A 331 -33.11 18.84 -25.16
N TYR A 332 -33.31 18.50 -26.44
CA TYR A 332 -32.41 18.91 -27.50
C TYR A 332 -32.91 20.21 -28.13
N ALA A 333 -32.03 21.20 -28.20
CA ALA A 333 -32.26 22.44 -28.91
C ALA A 333 -31.23 22.61 -30.04
N GLN A 334 -31.65 23.18 -31.16
CA GLN A 334 -30.71 23.69 -32.16
C GLN A 334 -30.19 25.03 -31.64
N SER A 335 -28.90 25.09 -31.32
CA SER A 335 -28.26 26.31 -30.89
C SER A 335 -27.03 26.61 -31.73
N PRO A 336 -26.78 27.88 -32.10
CA PRO A 336 -25.46 28.29 -32.55
C PRO A 336 -24.43 28.03 -31.44
N ILE A 337 -23.19 27.74 -31.85
CA ILE A 337 -22.03 27.70 -30.97
C ILE A 337 -21.37 29.06 -31.10
N HIS A 338 -21.24 29.77 -29.99
CA HIS A 338 -20.49 31.01 -29.93
C HIS A 338 -19.09 30.72 -29.39
N MET A 339 -18.08 31.23 -30.09
CA MET A 339 -16.69 31.06 -29.72
C MET A 339 -16.07 32.44 -29.51
N SER A 340 -15.60 32.70 -28.30
CA SER A 340 -14.95 33.95 -27.89
C SER A 340 -13.50 33.66 -27.52
N TYR A 341 -12.64 34.66 -27.73
CA TYR A 341 -11.22 34.58 -27.44
C TYR A 341 -10.83 35.71 -26.51
N GLY A 342 -10.12 35.37 -25.44
CA GLY A 342 -9.49 36.34 -24.54
C GLY A 342 -7.97 36.13 -24.52
N GLU A 343 -7.21 37.21 -24.61
CA GLU A 343 -5.75 37.17 -24.50
C GLU A 343 -5.27 38.18 -23.45
N SER A 344 -4.44 37.74 -22.52
CA SER A 344 -3.79 38.61 -21.55
C SER A 344 -2.46 38.03 -21.09
N LYS A 345 -1.41 38.85 -21.06
CA LYS A 345 -0.07 38.53 -20.52
C LYS A 345 0.46 37.14 -20.93
N GLY A 346 0.30 36.77 -22.21
CA GLY A 346 0.80 35.51 -22.77
C GLY A 346 -0.10 34.28 -22.55
N SER A 347 -1.30 34.44 -21.98
CA SER A 347 -2.30 33.39 -21.88
C SER A 347 -3.44 33.66 -22.86
N LYS A 348 -3.82 32.64 -23.63
CA LYS A 348 -5.00 32.65 -24.51
C LYS A 348 -6.08 31.74 -23.94
N VAL A 349 -7.27 32.27 -23.79
CA VAL A 349 -8.46 31.54 -23.35
C VAL A 349 -9.44 31.51 -24.52
N VAL A 350 -9.97 30.32 -24.81
CA VAL A 350 -11.07 30.14 -25.76
C VAL A 350 -12.30 29.75 -24.96
N GLU A 351 -13.34 30.56 -25.05
CA GLU A 351 -14.64 30.28 -24.46
C GLU A 351 -15.56 29.72 -25.56
N LEU A 352 -16.23 28.61 -25.24
CA LEU A 352 -17.26 28.00 -26.08
C LEU A 352 -18.58 28.10 -25.33
N SER A 353 -19.51 28.89 -25.85
CA SER A 353 -20.86 29.01 -25.32
C SER A 353 -21.88 28.34 -26.26
N PHE A 354 -22.82 27.65 -25.63
CA PHE A 354 -23.91 26.94 -26.28
C PHE A 354 -25.21 27.52 -25.73
N GLY A 355 -26.14 27.92 -26.59
CA GLY A 355 -27.34 28.67 -26.22
C GLY A 355 -27.09 30.18 -26.23
N GLY A 356 -28.17 30.96 -26.36
CA GLY A 356 -28.13 32.43 -26.46
C GLY A 356 -27.79 33.17 -25.16
N VAL A 357 -27.03 32.58 -24.24
CA VAL A 357 -26.62 33.21 -22.99
C VAL A 357 -25.09 33.33 -22.96
N SER A 358 -24.57 34.29 -23.71
CA SER A 358 -23.19 34.74 -23.58
C SER A 358 -23.13 35.95 -22.65
N ASN A 359 -23.25 35.73 -21.34
CA ASN A 359 -22.84 36.73 -20.36
C ASN A 359 -21.69 36.17 -19.55
N GLY A 360 -20.50 36.23 -20.14
CA GLY A 360 -19.23 35.97 -19.48
C GLY A 360 -18.99 37.04 -18.41
N HIS A 361 -19.58 36.86 -17.23
CA HIS A 361 -19.11 37.51 -16.02
C HIS A 361 -18.08 36.61 -15.36
N ALA A 362 -16.82 37.06 -15.37
CA ALA A 362 -15.80 36.50 -14.49
C ALA A 362 -16.34 36.55 -13.05
N TYR A 363 -16.59 35.38 -12.48
CA TYR A 363 -17.15 35.21 -11.15
C TYR A 363 -16.14 35.77 -10.13
N LYS A 364 -16.31 37.03 -9.73
CA LYS A 364 -15.75 37.53 -8.47
C LYS A 364 -16.61 36.91 -7.37
N GLY A 365 -16.04 35.94 -6.67
CA GLY A 365 -16.74 35.22 -5.62
C GLY A 365 -17.31 36.17 -4.55
N SER A 366 -18.61 36.07 -4.32
CA SER A 366 -19.20 35.84 -3.00
C SER A 366 -20.73 35.80 -3.11
N GLU A 367 -21.31 34.81 -2.42
CA GLU A 367 -22.69 34.75 -1.92
C GLU A 367 -23.82 34.26 -2.85
N ARG A 368 -24.31 33.05 -2.47
CA ARG A 368 -25.71 32.61 -2.42
C ARG A 368 -26.65 33.09 -3.53
N ASN A 369 -26.96 32.20 -4.46
CA ASN A 369 -28.32 31.64 -4.61
C ASN A 369 -28.32 30.58 -5.71
N GLY A 370 -29.00 29.46 -5.43
CA GLY A 370 -29.21 28.40 -6.39
C GLY A 370 -30.04 28.90 -7.58
N GLY A 371 -29.55 28.62 -8.78
CA GLY A 371 -30.29 28.81 -10.03
C GLY A 371 -29.79 27.78 -11.04
N CYS A 372 -30.67 26.86 -11.44
CA CYS A 372 -30.46 26.02 -12.62
C CYS A 372 -30.19 26.88 -13.84
N ILE A 373 -29.25 26.46 -14.69
CA ILE A 373 -29.05 27.04 -16.02
C ILE A 373 -29.33 25.93 -17.05
N CYS A 374 -30.27 26.22 -17.95
CA CYS A 374 -30.76 25.36 -19.02
C CYS A 374 -29.80 25.27 -20.21
#